data_AF-A0A6B2LNY3-F1
#
_entry.id   AF-A0A6B2LNY3-F1
#
_cell.length_a   1.000
_cell.length_b   1.000
_cell.length_c   1.000
_cell.angle_alpha   90.00
_cell.angle_beta   90.00
_cell.angle_gamma   90.00
#
_symmetry.space_group_name_H-M   'P 1'
#
loop_
_entity.id
_entity.type
_entity.pdbx_description
1 polymer ?
#
loop_
_entity_poly.entity_id
_entity_poly.type
_entity_poly.pdbx_seq_one_letter_code
_entity_poly.pdbx_strand_id
1 'polypeptide(L)'
;MHALWLQYIGDLLKNSTPEELKAKLTRADFHGCILSVIKSQTPSSVGITGIVIKETQNTFQLITKENTLKVVMKRDTVFTFVYENNLCTLYGNLFLVRSAERSVKKWKPQLTLDF
;
A
#
# COMPACT_ATOMS: atom_id res chain seq x y z
N MET A 1 3.08 -16.55 -2.64
CA MET A 1 2.97 -15.26 -1.90
C MET A 1 1.79 -14.44 -2.40
N HIS A 2 1.73 -14.05 -3.68
CA HIS A 2 0.62 -13.25 -4.22
C HIS A 2 -0.77 -13.90 -4.11
N ALA A 3 -0.91 -15.19 -4.44
CA ALA A 3 -2.19 -15.90 -4.34
C ALA A 3 -2.77 -15.93 -2.92
N LEU A 4 -1.92 -16.08 -1.90
CA LEU A 4 -2.34 -16.02 -0.49
C LEU A 4 -2.79 -14.61 -0.12
N TRP A 5 -2.11 -13.58 -0.63
CA TRP A 5 -2.51 -12.20 -0.42
C TRP A 5 -3.87 -11.90 -1.07
N LEU A 6 -4.15 -12.44 -2.26
CA LEU A 6 -5.46 -12.31 -2.92
C LEU A 6 -6.61 -12.92 -2.08
N GLN A 7 -6.38 -14.10 -1.50
CA GLN A 7 -7.35 -14.72 -0.59
C GLN A 7 -7.56 -13.87 0.67
N TYR A 8 -6.47 -13.47 1.32
CA TYR A 8 -6.50 -12.61 2.51
C TYR A 8 -7.25 -11.30 2.27
N ILE A 9 -6.91 -10.57 1.20
CA ILE A 9 -7.51 -9.27 0.94
C ILE A 9 -8.99 -9.43 0.57
N GLY A 10 -9.35 -10.51 -0.14
CA GLY A 10 -10.77 -10.79 -0.41
C GLY A 10 -11.56 -11.12 0.86
N ASP A 11 -11.00 -11.92 1.75
CA ASP A 11 -11.61 -12.19 3.05
C ASP A 11 -11.72 -10.95 3.95
N LEU A 12 -10.77 -10.03 3.85
CA LEU A 12 -10.78 -8.78 4.61
C LEU A 12 -11.88 -7.83 4.10
N LEU A 13 -11.99 -7.69 2.77
CA LEU A 13 -12.84 -6.71 2.12
C LEU A 13 -14.28 -7.21 1.87
N LYS A 14 -14.55 -8.51 1.98
CA LYS A 14 -15.91 -9.06 1.82
C LYS A 14 -16.95 -8.32 2.68
N ASN A 15 -18.13 -8.13 2.10
CA ASN A 15 -19.32 -7.54 2.75
C ASN A 15 -19.07 -6.19 3.45
N SER A 16 -18.07 -5.42 3.02
CA SER A 16 -17.71 -4.15 3.65
C SER A 16 -18.31 -2.96 2.90
N THR A 17 -18.77 -1.96 3.64
CA THR A 17 -19.16 -0.67 3.07
C THR A 17 -17.93 0.11 2.57
N PRO A 18 -18.08 1.10 1.67
CA PRO A 18 -16.95 1.90 1.19
C PRO A 18 -16.09 2.56 2.29
N GLU A 19 -16.72 3.00 3.39
CA GLU A 19 -16.01 3.59 4.53
C GLU A 19 -15.19 2.54 5.29
N GLU A 20 -15.77 1.36 5.50
CA GLU A 20 -15.08 0.23 6.14
C GLU A 20 -13.94 -0.29 5.28
N LEU A 21 -14.10 -0.34 3.95
CA LEU A 21 -13.04 -0.71 3.01
C LEU A 21 -11.82 0.20 3.20
N LYS A 22 -12.02 1.52 3.26
CA LYS A 22 -10.94 2.48 3.48
C LYS A 22 -10.22 2.23 4.81
N ALA A 23 -10.97 2.03 5.89
CA ALA A 23 -10.39 1.76 7.21
C ALA A 23 -9.62 0.43 7.26
N LYS A 24 -10.18 -0.63 6.67
CA LYS A 24 -9.58 -1.96 6.59
C LYS A 24 -8.31 -1.95 5.73
N LEU A 25 -8.35 -1.33 4.55
CA LEU A 25 -7.20 -1.19 3.67
C LEU A 25 -6.05 -0.43 4.32
N THR A 26 -6.35 0.62 5.09
CA THR A 26 -5.30 1.37 5.81
C THR A 26 -4.56 0.49 6.82
N ARG A 27 -5.23 -0.52 7.40
CA ARG A 27 -4.64 -1.44 8.39
C ARG A 27 -4.18 -2.77 7.81
N ALA A 28 -4.43 -3.01 6.52
CA ALA A 28 -4.11 -4.27 5.89
C ALA A 28 -2.60 -4.49 5.79
N ASP A 29 -2.23 -5.77 5.74
CA ASP A 29 -0.91 -6.19 5.31
C ASP A 29 -0.83 -6.22 3.77
N PHE A 30 0.24 -5.64 3.23
CA PHE A 30 0.48 -5.55 1.78
C PHE A 30 1.62 -6.45 1.29
N HIS A 31 2.23 -7.28 2.15
CA HIS A 31 3.23 -8.26 1.72
C HIS A 31 2.58 -9.26 0.76
N GLY A 32 3.14 -9.39 -0.45
CA GLY A 32 2.56 -10.18 -1.53
C GLY A 32 1.61 -9.41 -2.45
N CYS A 33 1.30 -8.15 -2.14
CA CYS A 33 0.58 -7.26 -3.04
C CYS A 33 1.46 -6.85 -4.22
N ILE A 34 0.90 -6.78 -5.42
CA ILE A 34 1.56 -6.17 -6.58
C ILE A 34 1.24 -4.67 -6.53
N LEU A 35 2.25 -3.85 -6.27
CA LEU A 35 2.13 -2.40 -6.27
C LEU A 35 2.80 -1.80 -7.51
N SER A 36 2.14 -0.81 -8.09
CA SER A 36 2.68 0.06 -9.15
C SER A 36 2.77 1.49 -8.66
N VAL A 37 3.91 2.14 -8.86
CA VAL A 37 4.13 3.54 -8.50
C VAL A 37 3.60 4.44 -9.61
N ILE A 38 2.55 5.22 -9.34
CA ILE A 38 1.91 6.09 -10.35
C ILE A 38 2.39 7.54 -10.22
N LYS A 39 2.69 7.98 -9.00
CA LYS A 39 3.24 9.31 -8.73
C LYS A 39 4.24 9.21 -7.58
N SER A 40 5.35 9.92 -7.68
CA SER A 40 6.34 10.04 -6.60
C SER A 40 7.09 11.36 -6.74
N GLN A 41 7.53 11.94 -5.62
CA GLN A 41 8.51 13.03 -5.64
C GLN A 41 9.86 12.57 -6.21
N THR A 42 10.17 11.27 -6.14
CA THR A 42 11.37 10.67 -6.75
C THR A 42 11.03 10.18 -8.16
N PRO A 43 11.45 10.86 -9.25
CA PRO A 43 10.99 10.54 -10.60
C PRO A 43 11.43 9.14 -11.07
N SER A 44 12.59 8.67 -10.63
CA SER A 44 13.12 7.32 -10.95
C SER A 44 12.29 6.18 -10.36
N SER A 45 11.41 6.46 -9.41
CA SER A 45 10.52 5.47 -8.81
C SER A 45 9.21 5.29 -9.59
N VAL A 46 8.83 6.27 -10.42
CA VAL A 46 7.56 6.23 -11.16
C VAL A 46 7.60 5.13 -12.22
N GLY A 47 6.51 4.37 -12.34
CA GLY A 47 6.39 3.23 -13.24
C GLY A 47 6.92 1.91 -12.69
N ILE A 48 7.66 1.92 -11.56
CA ILE A 48 8.10 0.69 -10.91
C ILE A 48 6.88 -0.13 -10.52
N THR A 49 6.85 -1.39 -10.93
CA THR A 49 5.83 -2.36 -10.57
C THR A 49 6.48 -3.62 -10.02
N GLY A 50 5.98 -4.12 -8.90
CA GLY A 50 6.54 -5.33 -8.29
C GLY A 50 5.74 -5.84 -7.11
N ILE A 51 6.10 -7.03 -6.65
CA ILE A 51 5.50 -7.65 -5.47
C ILE A 51 6.17 -7.07 -4.22
N VAL A 52 5.38 -6.63 -3.25
CA VAL A 52 5.90 -6.19 -1.94
C VAL A 52 6.46 -7.38 -1.19
N ILE A 53 7.76 -7.36 -0.94
CA ILE A 53 8.44 -8.39 -0.14
C ILE A 53 8.67 -7.94 1.31
N LYS A 54 8.75 -6.63 1.54
CA LYS A 54 9.00 -6.06 2.86
C LYS A 54 8.43 -4.65 2.96
N GLU A 55 7.72 -4.42 4.04
CA GLU A 55 7.29 -3.09 4.46
C GLU A 55 8.09 -2.64 5.69
N THR A 56 8.65 -1.43 5.63
CA THR A 56 9.24 -0.74 6.80
C THR A 56 8.37 0.44 7.20
N GLN A 57 8.80 1.29 8.15
CA GLN A 57 8.05 2.51 8.47
C GLN A 57 7.95 3.47 7.28
N ASN A 58 9.02 3.61 6.48
CA ASN A 58 9.12 4.67 5.47
C ASN A 58 9.16 4.13 4.03
N THR A 59 9.38 2.83 3.84
CA THR A 59 9.61 2.27 2.51
C THR A 59 8.80 0.99 2.27
N PHE A 60 8.51 0.76 0.99
CA PHE A 60 8.18 -0.56 0.45
C PHE A 60 9.38 -1.10 -0.32
N GLN A 61 9.73 -2.36 -0.09
CA GLN A 61 10.67 -3.09 -0.93
C GLN A 61 9.89 -3.97 -1.88
N LEU A 62 10.08 -3.74 -3.17
CA LEU A 62 9.39 -4.42 -4.26
C LEU A 62 10.40 -5.30 -5.00
N ILE A 63 9.99 -6.54 -5.33
CA ILE A 63 10.70 -7.37 -6.31
C ILE A 63 10.01 -7.20 -7.67
N THR A 64 10.76 -6.76 -8.67
CA THR A 64 10.23 -6.56 -10.03
C THR A 64 10.21 -7.87 -10.82
N LYS A 65 9.60 -7.86 -12.02
CA LYS A 65 9.57 -9.02 -12.91
C LYS A 65 10.96 -9.43 -13.38
N GLU A 66 11.89 -8.49 -13.44
CA GLU A 66 13.30 -8.67 -13.78
C GLU A 66 14.12 -9.18 -12.59
N ASN A 67 13.47 -9.69 -11.53
CA ASN A 67 14.10 -10.20 -10.32
C ASN A 67 15.03 -9.17 -9.64
N THR A 68 14.71 -7.89 -9.77
CA THR A 68 15.49 -6.79 -9.17
C THR A 68 14.74 -6.21 -7.97
N LEU A 69 15.45 -6.03 -6.86
CA LEU A 69 14.90 -5.37 -5.68
C LEU A 69 14.93 -3.85 -5.84
N LYS A 70 13.78 -3.21 -5.62
CA LYS A 70 13.60 -1.76 -5.64
C LYS A 70 13.03 -1.30 -4.31
N VAL A 71 13.67 -0.30 -3.71
CA VAL A 71 13.18 0.33 -2.48
C VAL A 71 12.49 1.63 -2.86
N VAL A 72 11.21 1.73 -2.55
CA VAL A 72 10.38 2.90 -2.85
C VAL A 72 9.97 3.59 -1.56
N MET A 73 10.15 4.91 -1.51
CA MET A 73 9.70 5.75 -0.40
C MET A 73 8.18 5.84 -0.37
N LYS A 74 7.59 5.75 0.82
CA LYS A 74 6.14 5.91 1.01
C LYS A 74 5.72 7.38 1.03
N ARG A 75 6.60 8.24 1.53
CA ARG A 75 6.35 9.69 1.56
C ARG A 75 6.13 10.22 0.14
N ASP A 76 5.09 11.03 -0.02
CA ASP A 76 4.73 11.76 -1.25
C ASP A 76 4.71 10.87 -2.49
N THR A 77 4.27 9.62 -2.29
CA THR A 77 4.19 8.59 -3.32
C THR A 77 2.80 7.98 -3.34
N VAL A 78 2.25 7.84 -4.55
CA VAL A 78 0.96 7.23 -4.83
C VAL A 78 1.21 5.90 -5.52
N PHE A 79 0.71 4.85 -4.89
CA PHE A 79 0.77 3.48 -5.38
C PHE A 79 -0.62 3.07 -5.88
N THR A 80 -0.66 2.08 -6.75
CA THR A 80 -1.88 1.38 -7.11
C THR A 80 -1.69 -0.12 -7.05
N PHE A 81 -2.78 -0.85 -6.85
CA PHE A 81 -2.86 -2.29 -7.01
C PHE A 81 -4.18 -2.66 -7.66
N VAL A 82 -4.26 -3.88 -8.19
CA VAL A 82 -5.49 -4.41 -8.77
C VAL A 82 -6.10 -5.44 -7.82
N TYR A 83 -7.38 -5.32 -7.55
CA TYR A 83 -8.18 -6.31 -6.82
C TYR A 83 -9.55 -6.44 -7.51
N GLU A 84 -9.98 -7.67 -7.82
CA GLU A 84 -11.25 -7.95 -8.54
C GLU A 84 -11.46 -7.05 -9.79
N ASN A 85 -10.43 -6.89 -10.61
CA ASN A 85 -10.42 -6.03 -11.81
C ASN A 85 -10.63 -4.53 -11.53
N ASN A 86 -10.63 -4.10 -10.27
CA ASN A 86 -10.68 -2.71 -9.87
C ASN A 86 -9.27 -2.19 -9.56
N LEU A 87 -8.97 -0.99 -10.03
CA LEU A 87 -7.74 -0.29 -9.69
C LEU A 87 -7.92 0.45 -8.37
N CYS A 88 -7.20 0.01 -7.34
CA CYS A 88 -7.22 0.62 -6.02
C CYS A 88 -6.02 1.55 -5.85
N THR A 89 -6.26 2.78 -5.38
CA THR A 89 -5.22 3.78 -5.14
C THR A 89 -4.83 3.83 -3.67
N LEU A 90 -3.53 3.85 -3.42
CA LEU A 90 -2.93 3.86 -2.08
C LEU A 90 -1.98 5.05 -1.92
N TYR A 91 -2.30 5.94 -1.00
CA TYR A 91 -1.46 7.10 -0.67
C TYR A 91 -0.42 6.70 0.37
N GLY A 92 0.85 6.65 0.00
CA GLY A 92 1.92 6.17 0.87
C GLY A 92 2.09 6.98 2.16
N ASN A 93 1.67 8.25 2.19
CA ASN A 93 1.65 9.09 3.41
C ASN A 93 0.81 8.47 4.55
N LEU A 94 -0.23 7.71 4.22
CA LEU A 94 -1.07 6.99 5.20
C LEU A 94 -0.33 5.81 5.86
N PHE A 95 0.79 5.39 5.28
CA PHE A 95 1.52 4.20 5.65
C PHE A 95 2.85 4.54 6.35
N LEU A 96 3.09 5.79 6.79
CA LEU A 96 4.36 6.21 7.45
C LEU A 96 4.56 5.68 8.90
N VAL A 97 3.97 4.52 9.19
CA VAL A 97 4.07 3.76 10.44
C VAL A 97 4.33 2.29 10.08
N ARG A 98 4.98 1.54 10.96
CA ARG A 98 5.26 0.12 10.71
C ARG A 98 3.95 -0.65 10.52
N SER A 99 3.93 -1.65 9.63
CA SER A 99 2.75 -2.47 9.37
C SER A 99 2.12 -3.02 10.66
N ALA A 100 2.95 -3.59 11.54
CA ALA A 100 2.52 -4.13 12.84
C ALA A 100 1.88 -3.08 13.78
N GLU A 101 2.25 -1.81 13.66
CA GLU A 101 1.69 -0.73 14.48
C GLU A 101 0.36 -0.20 13.93
N ARG A 102 0.06 -0.43 12.64
CA ARG A 102 -1.21 0.01 12.01
C ARG A 102 -2.41 -0.75 12.55
N SER A 103 -2.23 -2.01 12.94
CA SER A 103 -3.29 -2.84 13.49
C SER A 103 -3.70 -2.44 14.92
N VAL A 104 -2.89 -1.62 15.61
CA VAL A 104 -3.02 -1.37 17.06
C VAL A 104 -3.42 0.09 17.41
N LYS A 105 -3.09 1.08 16.56
CA LYS A 105 -3.36 2.49 16.88
C LYS A 105 -4.77 2.95 16.44
N LYS A 106 -5.56 3.47 17.40
CA LYS A 106 -6.74 4.34 17.11
C LYS A 106 -6.23 5.63 16.45
N TRP A 107 -6.61 5.84 15.19
CA TRP A 107 -6.17 6.98 14.39
C TRP A 107 -6.75 8.30 14.94
N LYS A 108 -5.91 9.32 15.15
CA LYS A 108 -6.34 10.71 15.34
C LYS A 108 -6.15 11.42 13.99
N PRO A 109 -7.19 12.00 13.38
CA PRO A 109 -7.03 12.71 12.12
C PRO A 109 -6.16 13.95 12.37
N GLN A 110 -5.02 14.04 11.69
CA GLN A 110 -4.34 15.34 11.53
C GLN A 110 -5.00 16.04 10.35
N LEU A 111 -5.81 17.04 10.67
CA LEU A 111 -6.14 18.11 9.73
C LEU A 111 -4.84 18.87 9.45
N THR A 112 -4.42 18.93 8.20
CA THR A 112 -3.60 20.04 7.70
C THR A 112 -4.43 20.75 6.65
N LEU A 113 -5.00 21.88 7.06
CA LEU A 113 -5.50 22.91 6.15
C LEU A 113 -4.28 23.72 5.75
N ASP A 114 -3.86 23.59 4.50
CA ASP A 114 -2.86 24.49 3.93
C ASP A 114 -3.61 25.63 3.23
N PHE A 115 -3.38 26.86 3.69
CA PHE A 115 -3.61 28.11 2.93
C PHE A 115 -2.29 28.52 2.29
#